data_AF-A0ABD0YMJ3-F1
#
_entry.id   AF-A0ABD0YMJ3-F1
#
_cell.length_a   1.000
_cell.length_b   1.000
_cell.length_c   1.000
_cell.angle_alpha   90.00
_cell.angle_beta   90.00
_cell.angle_gamma   90.00
#
_symmetry.space_group_name_H-M   'P 1'
#
loop_
_entity.id
_entity.type
_entity.pdbx_description
1 polymer ?
#
loop_
_entity_poly.entity_id
_entity_poly.type
_entity_poly.pdbx_seq_one_letter_code
_entity_poly.pdbx_strand_id
1 'polypeptide(L)'
;MRPTTAAVVLCGLAAANALAVRKCCKPGMGLGDKAECVALPPGSAPFEAPPVVRAPGVLASPAPPITILYGRPQCPPGMLPLLYSNRTDRDGPIYLVEDGSLLLHKQNESFDSSVYCLDRFDGLVDPFICMEVADQSEIAMSVYPVGMIVSLPFLLATFFVYGLVPELRNFQGITVMSHVFTLFIAYLFLAVLQLGTIVLSTIVCISFGEPF
;
A
#
# COMPACT_ATOMS: atom_id res chain seq x y z
N MET A 1 -1.56 48.24 -12.06
CA MET A 1 -2.76 48.27 -11.19
C MET A 1 -3.90 47.57 -11.93
N ARG A 2 -4.22 46.34 -11.56
CA ARG A 2 -5.37 45.57 -12.06
C ARG A 2 -6.03 44.94 -10.82
N PRO A 3 -7.33 45.15 -10.59
CA PRO A 3 -7.97 44.63 -9.39
C PRO A 3 -8.22 43.13 -9.51
N THR A 4 -7.94 42.48 -8.40
CA THR A 4 -8.38 41.16 -7.94
C THR A 4 -9.90 41.10 -7.85
N THR A 5 -10.51 40.00 -8.30
CA THR A 5 -11.78 39.53 -7.71
C THR A 5 -11.82 38.02 -7.76
N ALA A 6 -11.84 37.45 -6.55
CA ALA A 6 -11.86 36.04 -6.24
C ALA A 6 -13.06 35.34 -6.89
N ALA A 7 -12.77 34.17 -7.47
CA ALA A 7 -13.78 33.16 -7.69
C ALA A 7 -14.32 32.75 -6.31
N VAL A 8 -15.53 33.21 -5.99
CA VAL A 8 -16.29 32.74 -4.85
C VAL A 8 -16.63 31.28 -5.13
N VAL A 9 -15.78 30.41 -4.59
CA VAL A 9 -16.07 28.99 -4.43
C VAL A 9 -17.34 28.90 -3.60
N LEU A 10 -18.44 28.56 -4.26
CA LEU A 10 -19.67 28.11 -3.62
C LEU A 10 -19.37 26.79 -2.90
N CYS A 11 -18.79 26.88 -1.72
CA CYS A 11 -18.71 25.77 -0.78
C CYS A 11 -20.12 25.55 -0.25
N GLY A 12 -20.71 24.40 -0.58
CA GLY A 12 -22.04 24.03 -0.13
C GLY A 12 -22.14 24.14 1.39
N LEU A 13 -23.26 24.69 1.86
CA LEU A 13 -23.71 24.47 3.23
C LEU A 13 -23.92 22.97 3.42
N ALA A 14 -22.90 22.26 3.91
CA ALA A 14 -23.13 21.01 4.60
C ALA A 14 -23.83 21.36 5.93
N ALA A 15 -24.98 20.74 6.17
CA ALA A 15 -25.72 20.87 7.41
C ALA A 15 -24.76 20.62 8.60
N ALA A 16 -24.79 21.47 9.62
CA ALA A 16 -23.87 21.46 10.76
C ALA A 16 -23.83 20.15 11.59
N ASN A 17 -24.66 19.15 11.24
CA ASN A 17 -24.77 17.85 11.92
C ASN A 17 -24.63 16.64 10.97
N ALA A 18 -24.18 16.82 9.73
CA ALA A 18 -24.03 15.72 8.76
C ALA A 18 -22.58 15.23 8.68
N LEU A 19 -22.38 13.92 8.83
CA LEU A 19 -21.09 13.26 8.71
C LEU A 19 -20.72 13.12 7.23
N ALA A 20 -19.63 13.75 6.79
CA ALA A 20 -19.17 13.65 5.40
C ALA A 20 -18.16 12.51 5.23
N VAL A 21 -18.48 11.53 4.38
CA VAL A 21 -17.61 10.39 4.07
C VAL A 21 -17.27 10.42 2.59
N ARG A 22 -15.98 10.33 2.24
CA ARG A 22 -15.55 10.27 0.84
C ARG A 22 -15.60 8.86 0.29
N LYS A 23 -16.23 8.73 -0.87
CA LYS A 23 -16.12 7.58 -1.76
C LYS A 23 -15.13 7.89 -2.89
N CYS A 24 -14.20 6.98 -3.17
CA CYS A 24 -13.14 7.21 -4.16
C CYS A 24 -13.68 7.38 -5.59
N CYS A 25 -14.58 6.50 -6.01
CA CYS A 25 -15.14 6.42 -7.34
C CYS A 25 -16.60 6.90 -7.40
N LYS A 26 -17.06 7.23 -8.60
CA LYS A 26 -18.43 7.69 -8.88
C LYS A 26 -19.49 6.64 -8.44
N PRO A 27 -20.77 7.04 -8.32
CA PRO A 27 -21.87 6.09 -8.10
C PRO A 27 -21.85 4.96 -9.15
N GLY A 28 -22.04 3.71 -8.72
CA GLY A 28 -22.01 2.54 -9.61
C GLY A 28 -20.62 2.05 -10.05
N MET A 29 -19.55 2.72 -9.62
CA MET A 29 -18.16 2.28 -9.81
C MET A 29 -17.56 1.82 -8.49
N GLY A 30 -16.61 0.89 -8.56
CA GLY A 30 -15.77 0.43 -7.47
C GLY A 30 -14.32 0.45 -7.87
N LEU A 31 -13.45 -0.01 -6.99
CA LEU A 31 -12.03 -0.06 -7.23
C LEU A 31 -11.62 -1.42 -7.82
N GLY A 32 -10.84 -1.39 -8.89
CA GLY A 32 -10.25 -2.56 -9.53
C GLY A 32 -8.84 -2.86 -9.02
N ASP A 33 -8.24 -3.94 -9.50
CA ASP A 33 -6.94 -4.46 -9.05
C ASP A 33 -5.80 -3.43 -9.12
N LYS A 34 -5.89 -2.47 -10.03
CA LYS A 34 -4.90 -1.39 -10.23
C LYS A 34 -5.24 -0.08 -9.49
N ALA A 35 -6.11 -0.14 -8.48
CA ALA A 35 -6.67 1.03 -7.82
C ALA A 35 -7.40 2.00 -8.79
N GLU A 36 -7.89 1.48 -9.91
CA GLU A 36 -8.63 2.22 -10.94
C GLU A 36 -10.14 2.09 -10.74
N CYS A 37 -10.90 3.12 -11.11
CA CYS A 37 -12.36 3.09 -10.97
C CYS A 37 -12.99 2.30 -12.10
N VAL A 38 -13.53 1.12 -11.78
CA VAL A 38 -14.20 0.21 -12.72
C VAL A 38 -15.69 0.13 -12.41
N ALA A 39 -16.51 -0.11 -13.44
CA ALA A 39 -17.94 -0.32 -13.25
C ALA A 39 -18.18 -1.60 -12.44
N LEU A 40 -19.03 -1.52 -11.42
CA LEU A 40 -19.41 -2.70 -10.66
C LEU A 40 -20.32 -3.62 -11.50
N PRO A 41 -20.25 -4.94 -11.31
CA PRO A 41 -21.12 -5.87 -12.00
C PRO A 41 -22.61 -5.60 -11.69
N PRO A 42 -23.52 -5.84 -12.65
CA PRO A 42 -24.94 -5.62 -12.45
C PRO A 42 -25.47 -6.51 -11.31
N GLY A 43 -26.11 -5.89 -10.32
CA GLY A 43 -26.60 -6.58 -9.12
C GLY A 43 -25.69 -6.47 -7.89
N SER A 44 -24.57 -5.75 -7.97
CA SER A 44 -23.75 -5.43 -6.79
C SER A 44 -24.53 -4.57 -5.79
N ALA A 45 -24.40 -4.86 -4.50
CA ALA A 45 -25.00 -4.03 -3.44
C ALA A 45 -24.48 -2.57 -3.50
N PRO A 46 -25.34 -1.58 -3.20
CA PRO A 46 -24.91 -0.18 -3.12
C PRO A 46 -23.78 -0.02 -2.10
N PHE A 47 -22.99 1.04 -2.25
CA PHE A 47 -21.96 1.37 -1.26
C PHE A 47 -22.63 1.69 0.07
N GLU A 48 -22.19 1.01 1.13
CA GLU A 48 -22.68 1.21 2.49
C GLU A 48 -21.49 1.65 3.35
N ALA A 49 -21.65 2.79 4.04
CA ALA A 49 -20.59 3.33 4.87
C ALA A 49 -20.38 2.45 6.12
N PRO A 50 -19.14 2.32 6.61
CA PRO A 50 -18.86 1.64 7.87
C PRO A 50 -19.65 2.22 9.06
N PRO A 51 -19.84 1.44 10.14
CA PRO A 51 -20.54 1.91 11.33
C PRO A 51 -19.80 3.08 11.99
N VAL A 52 -20.58 4.05 12.48
CA VAL A 52 -20.09 5.25 13.17
C VAL A 52 -19.92 4.97 14.67
N VAL A 53 -18.78 5.35 15.23
CA VAL A 53 -18.41 5.22 16.64
C VAL A 53 -18.13 6.59 17.25
N ARG A 54 -18.52 6.76 18.53
CA ARG A 54 -18.18 7.94 19.35
C ARG A 54 -16.79 7.86 19.93
N ALA A 55 -16.43 6.67 20.38
CA ALA A 55 -15.17 6.33 20.98
C ALA A 55 -14.82 4.89 20.59
N PRO A 56 -13.55 4.46 20.68
CA PRO A 56 -13.18 3.07 20.41
C PRO A 56 -14.07 2.10 21.20
N GLY A 57 -14.86 1.28 20.49
CA GLY A 57 -15.80 0.33 21.09
C GLY A 57 -17.18 0.86 21.49
N VAL A 58 -17.50 2.14 21.24
CA VAL A 58 -18.81 2.75 21.56
C VAL A 58 -19.48 3.24 20.28
N LEU A 59 -20.56 2.57 19.84
CA LEU A 59 -21.34 3.00 18.68
C LEU A 59 -22.00 4.36 18.92
N ALA A 60 -22.04 5.21 17.88
CA ALA A 60 -22.74 6.48 17.91
C ALA A 60 -24.27 6.23 17.94
N SER A 61 -24.96 6.80 18.93
CA SER A 61 -26.42 6.74 19.04
C SER A 61 -26.98 8.09 19.50
N PRO A 62 -27.80 8.79 18.68
CA PRO A 62 -28.21 8.44 17.31
C PRO A 62 -27.07 8.61 16.30
N ALA A 63 -27.05 7.79 15.25
CA ALA A 63 -26.06 7.94 14.18
C ALA A 63 -26.34 9.23 13.38
N PRO A 64 -25.33 10.09 13.13
CA PRO A 64 -25.52 11.29 12.34
C PRO A 64 -25.86 10.95 10.88
N PRO A 65 -26.64 11.80 10.19
CA PRO A 65 -26.90 11.61 8.77
C PRO A 65 -25.59 11.66 7.96
N ILE A 66 -25.35 10.63 7.14
CA ILE A 66 -24.11 10.49 6.36
C ILE A 66 -24.29 11.10 4.97
N THR A 67 -23.39 11.99 4.59
CA THR A 67 -23.29 12.57 3.25
C THR A 67 -22.09 11.98 2.52
N ILE A 68 -22.30 11.38 1.35
CA ILE A 68 -21.23 10.80 0.55
C ILE A 68 -20.65 11.85 -0.40
N LEU A 69 -19.38 12.17 -0.22
CA LEU A 69 -18.59 12.97 -1.15
C LEU A 69 -17.90 12.05 -2.15
N TYR A 70 -17.61 12.51 -3.36
CA TYR A 70 -16.98 11.69 -4.39
C TYR A 70 -15.62 12.27 -4.80
N GLY A 71 -14.66 11.38 -5.01
CA GLY A 71 -13.33 11.71 -5.53
C GLY A 71 -12.20 11.12 -4.69
N ARG A 72 -11.01 11.08 -5.29
CA ARG A 72 -9.80 10.62 -4.60
C ARG A 72 -9.33 11.66 -3.56
N PRO A 73 -8.66 11.21 -2.47
CA PRO A 73 -8.05 12.10 -1.50
C PRO A 73 -6.92 12.89 -2.15
N GLN A 74 -6.71 14.10 -1.66
CA GLN A 74 -5.55 14.91 -2.06
C GLN A 74 -4.43 14.61 -1.08
N CYS A 75 -3.60 13.62 -1.40
CA CYS A 75 -2.44 13.30 -0.56
C CYS A 75 -1.45 14.47 -0.57
N PRO A 76 -0.96 14.91 0.60
CA PRO A 76 0.10 15.91 0.67
C PRO A 76 1.41 15.35 0.05
N PRO A 77 2.32 16.23 -0.38
CA PRO A 77 3.58 15.81 -1.00
C PRO A 77 4.39 14.93 -0.05
N GLY A 78 4.86 13.77 -0.55
CA GLY A 78 5.61 12.77 0.23
C GLY A 78 4.76 11.60 0.75
N MET A 79 3.44 11.67 0.61
CA MET A 79 2.54 10.55 0.92
C MET A 79 2.05 9.87 -0.36
N LEU A 80 1.94 8.54 -0.33
CA LEU A 80 1.39 7.73 -1.41
C LEU A 80 0.07 7.11 -0.99
N PRO A 81 -0.92 7.04 -1.91
CA PRO A 81 -2.19 6.42 -1.60
C PRO A 81 -2.07 4.90 -1.67
N LEU A 82 -2.45 4.22 -0.59
CA LEU A 82 -2.39 2.77 -0.47
C LEU A 82 -3.77 2.19 -0.21
N LEU A 83 -4.03 1.04 -0.84
CA LEU A 83 -5.19 0.22 -0.51
C LEU A 83 -4.92 -0.54 0.77
N TYR A 84 -5.69 -0.23 1.80
CA TYR A 84 -5.71 -1.01 3.02
C TYR A 84 -6.85 -2.01 2.90
N SER A 85 -6.53 -3.24 2.46
CA SER A 85 -7.55 -4.26 2.27
C SER A 85 -7.89 -4.98 3.57
N ASN A 86 -9.17 -4.99 3.95
CA ASN A 86 -9.69 -5.69 5.11
C ASN A 86 -10.04 -7.16 4.78
N ARG A 87 -9.32 -7.78 3.84
CA ARG A 87 -9.52 -9.20 3.50
C ARG A 87 -9.00 -10.14 4.55
N THR A 88 -7.99 -9.72 5.32
CA THR A 88 -7.47 -10.58 6.39
C THR A 88 -8.29 -10.34 7.65
N ASP A 89 -8.86 -11.41 8.20
CA ASP A 89 -9.53 -11.43 9.51
C ASP A 89 -8.62 -10.91 10.66
N ARG A 90 -7.33 -10.70 10.38
CA ARG A 90 -6.35 -10.12 11.31
C ARG A 90 -6.32 -8.60 11.34
N ASP A 91 -6.89 -7.92 10.35
CA ASP A 91 -6.82 -6.46 10.24
C ASP A 91 -7.98 -5.74 10.94
N GLY A 92 -9.06 -6.49 11.24
CA GLY A 92 -10.15 -6.06 12.10
C GLY A 92 -11.12 -5.07 11.41
N PRO A 93 -12.33 -4.89 11.96
CA PRO A 93 -13.31 -3.99 11.38
C PRO A 93 -12.83 -2.54 11.39
N ILE A 94 -13.23 -1.78 10.37
CA ILE A 94 -12.97 -0.35 10.24
C ILE A 94 -14.18 0.42 10.75
N TYR A 95 -13.92 1.52 11.47
CA TYR A 95 -14.96 2.36 12.06
C TYR A 95 -14.83 3.80 11.59
N LEU A 96 -15.95 4.51 11.49
CA LEU A 96 -15.98 5.95 11.26
C LEU A 96 -16.19 6.67 12.59
N VAL A 97 -15.42 7.72 12.87
CA VAL A 97 -15.62 8.56 14.06
C VAL A 97 -16.69 9.61 13.76
N GLU A 98 -17.41 10.10 14.78
CA GLU A 98 -18.41 11.19 14.62
C GLU A 98 -17.83 12.47 13.97
N ASP A 99 -16.52 12.68 14.06
CA ASP A 99 -15.82 13.81 13.43
C ASP A 99 -15.53 13.59 11.93
N GLY A 100 -15.87 12.42 11.39
CA GLY A 100 -15.57 12.05 9.99
C GLY A 100 -14.18 11.48 9.78
N SER A 101 -13.46 11.17 10.85
CA SER A 101 -12.18 10.47 10.78
C SER A 101 -12.37 8.95 10.67
N LEU A 102 -11.45 8.26 10.01
CA LEU A 102 -11.42 6.81 9.92
C LEU A 102 -10.56 6.23 11.05
N LEU A 103 -11.12 5.31 11.83
CA LEU A 103 -10.39 4.61 12.89
C LEU A 103 -10.12 3.16 12.47
N LEU A 104 -8.84 2.84 12.41
CA LEU A 104 -8.34 1.48 12.15
C LEU A 104 -8.11 0.77 13.47
N HIS A 105 -8.94 -0.22 13.79
CA HIS A 105 -8.95 -0.89 15.10
C HIS A 105 -7.56 -1.41 15.52
N LYS A 106 -6.79 -1.96 14.58
CA LYS A 106 -5.48 -2.54 14.85
C LYS A 106 -4.38 -1.52 15.11
N GLN A 107 -4.39 -0.39 14.41
CA GLN A 107 -3.32 0.63 14.52
C GLN A 107 -3.62 1.65 15.62
N ASN A 108 -4.88 1.73 16.07
CA ASN A 108 -5.36 2.79 16.98
C ASN A 108 -5.01 4.21 16.48
N GLU A 109 -4.86 4.33 15.16
CA GLU A 109 -4.62 5.58 14.45
C GLU A 109 -5.91 6.06 13.80
N SER A 110 -6.07 7.37 13.81
CA SER A 110 -7.22 8.09 13.28
C SER A 110 -6.78 8.90 12.06
N PHE A 111 -7.41 8.66 10.92
CA PHE A 111 -7.13 9.36 9.66
C PHE A 111 -8.21 10.39 9.39
N ASP A 112 -7.80 11.61 9.06
CA ASP A 112 -8.74 12.69 8.74
C ASP A 112 -9.47 12.45 7.40
N SER A 113 -10.70 12.97 7.27
CA SER A 113 -11.55 12.83 6.07
C SER A 113 -10.89 13.34 4.78
N SER A 114 -9.83 14.16 4.87
CA SER A 114 -9.08 14.66 3.71
C SER A 114 -8.06 13.68 3.13
N VAL A 115 -7.54 12.76 3.94
CA VAL A 115 -6.42 11.86 3.59
C VAL A 115 -6.84 10.42 3.31
N TYR A 116 -8.15 10.14 3.31
CA TYR A 116 -8.67 8.84 2.89
C TYR A 116 -9.92 8.95 2.01
N CYS A 117 -10.21 7.88 1.29
CA CYS A 117 -11.53 7.62 0.72
C CYS A 117 -11.86 6.14 0.88
N LEU A 118 -13.15 5.80 0.82
CA LEU A 118 -13.63 4.42 0.90
C LEU A 118 -14.12 3.97 -0.48
N ASP A 119 -13.86 2.74 -0.87
CA ASP A 119 -14.56 2.17 -2.01
C ASP A 119 -14.70 0.66 -1.93
N ARG A 120 -15.55 0.11 -2.80
CA ARG A 120 -15.68 -1.32 -2.91
C ARG A 120 -14.49 -1.89 -3.68
N PHE A 121 -13.73 -2.77 -3.04
CA PHE A 121 -12.68 -3.56 -3.65
C PHE A 121 -13.01 -5.04 -3.41
N ASP A 122 -13.17 -5.81 -4.49
CA ASP A 122 -13.49 -7.24 -4.43
C ASP A 122 -14.65 -7.61 -3.49
N GLY A 123 -15.73 -6.81 -3.52
CA GLY A 123 -16.92 -7.06 -2.71
C GLY A 123 -16.91 -6.43 -1.31
N LEU A 124 -15.77 -6.02 -0.77
CA LEU A 124 -15.64 -5.40 0.56
C LEU A 124 -15.42 -3.88 0.46
N VAL A 125 -15.78 -3.14 1.51
CA VAL A 125 -15.51 -1.69 1.60
C VAL A 125 -14.14 -1.50 2.22
N ASP A 126 -13.18 -1.15 1.38
CA ASP A 126 -11.78 -0.98 1.77
C ASP A 126 -11.39 0.51 1.72
N PRO A 127 -10.62 0.99 2.72
CA PRO A 127 -10.12 2.35 2.75
C PRO A 127 -8.86 2.49 1.88
N PHE A 128 -8.85 3.56 1.11
CA PHE A 128 -7.70 4.05 0.37
C PHE A 128 -7.13 5.25 1.12
N ILE A 129 -5.97 5.06 1.75
CA ILE A 129 -5.40 6.00 2.73
C ILE A 129 -4.07 6.53 2.20
N CYS A 130 -3.83 7.82 2.36
CA CYS A 130 -2.52 8.41 2.14
C CYS A 130 -1.62 8.05 3.33
N MET A 131 -0.58 7.27 3.07
CA MET A 131 0.43 6.95 4.08
C MET A 131 1.75 7.59 3.69
N GLU A 132 2.51 8.07 4.68
CA GLU A 132 3.91 8.38 4.45
C GLU A 132 4.60 7.10 3.97
N VAL A 133 5.40 7.20 2.92
CA VAL A 133 6.35 6.12 2.64
C VAL A 133 7.34 6.21 3.79
N ALA A 134 7.06 5.52 4.89
CA ALA A 134 8.10 5.18 5.81
C ALA A 134 9.12 4.46 4.95
N ASP A 135 10.34 5.00 4.88
CA ASP A 135 11.48 4.41 4.19
C ASP A 135 11.66 2.93 4.55
N GLN A 136 10.92 2.36 5.51
CA GLN A 136 10.88 0.93 5.85
C GLN A 136 10.43 0.01 4.71
N SER A 137 9.59 0.44 3.75
CA SER A 137 9.35 -0.37 2.54
C SER A 137 10.52 -0.30 1.57
N GLU A 138 11.30 0.79 1.59
CA GLU A 138 12.54 0.91 0.82
C GLU A 138 13.74 0.30 1.54
N ILE A 139 13.82 0.30 2.87
CA ILE A 139 14.93 -0.22 3.65
C ILE A 139 14.85 -1.75 3.66
N ALA A 140 13.66 -2.34 3.81
CA ALA A 140 13.51 -3.79 3.63
C ALA A 140 13.75 -4.21 2.17
N MET A 141 13.36 -3.39 1.19
CA MET A 141 13.53 -3.66 -0.24
C MET A 141 14.92 -3.26 -0.79
N SER A 142 15.72 -2.47 -0.06
CA SER A 142 17.06 -1.99 -0.44
C SER A 142 18.18 -2.66 0.36
N VAL A 143 17.98 -2.96 1.65
CA VAL A 143 18.97 -3.71 2.45
C VAL A 143 19.10 -5.15 1.95
N TYR A 144 18.01 -5.75 1.48
CA TYR A 144 18.04 -7.11 0.92
C TYR A 144 18.91 -7.22 -0.36
N PRO A 145 18.71 -6.39 -1.42
CA PRO A 145 19.56 -6.46 -2.60
C PRO A 145 21.01 -6.07 -2.30
N VAL A 146 21.25 -5.12 -1.39
CA VAL A 146 22.62 -4.78 -0.95
C VAL A 146 23.28 -5.96 -0.23
N GLY A 147 22.58 -6.62 0.69
CA GLY A 147 23.06 -7.81 1.38
C GLY A 147 23.36 -8.97 0.41
N MET A 148 22.57 -9.14 -0.64
CA MET A 148 22.82 -10.16 -1.67
C MET A 148 24.01 -9.81 -2.59
N ILE A 149 24.14 -8.55 -3.02
CA ILE A 149 25.25 -8.11 -3.87
C ILE A 149 26.59 -8.20 -3.12
N VAL A 150 26.63 -7.86 -1.83
CA VAL A 150 27.85 -7.94 -1.01
C VAL A 150 28.22 -9.40 -0.68
N SER A 151 27.23 -10.30 -0.57
CA SER A 151 27.48 -11.72 -0.27
C SER A 151 28.06 -12.51 -1.45
N LEU A 152 27.69 -12.18 -2.69
CA LEU A 152 28.17 -12.87 -3.90
C LEU A 152 29.71 -12.87 -4.09
N PRO A 153 30.43 -11.73 -4.02
CA PRO A 153 31.88 -11.72 -4.15
C PRO A 153 32.57 -12.39 -2.96
N PHE A 154 31.98 -12.34 -1.76
CA PHE A 154 32.52 -12.99 -0.57
C PHE A 154 32.42 -14.53 -0.68
N LEU A 155 31.30 -15.03 -1.20
CA LEU A 155 31.10 -16.45 -1.54
C LEU A 155 32.08 -16.92 -2.64
N LEU A 156 32.28 -16.09 -3.68
CA LEU A 156 33.19 -16.41 -4.78
C LEU A 156 34.66 -16.41 -4.33
N ALA A 157 35.06 -15.46 -3.48
CA ALA A 157 36.39 -15.43 -2.86
C ALA A 157 36.62 -16.68 -1.99
N THR A 158 35.62 -17.10 -1.22
CA THR A 158 35.67 -18.31 -0.41
C THR A 158 35.87 -19.55 -1.28
N PHE A 159 35.13 -19.68 -2.39
CA PHE A 159 35.30 -20.76 -3.36
C PHE A 159 36.72 -20.77 -3.97
N PHE A 160 37.25 -19.60 -4.36
CA PHE A 160 38.60 -19.48 -4.91
C PHE A 160 39.69 -19.86 -3.91
N VAL A 161 39.58 -19.42 -2.66
CA VAL A 161 40.56 -19.76 -1.60
C VAL A 161 40.56 -21.27 -1.35
N TYR A 162 39.39 -21.90 -1.26
CA TYR A 162 39.31 -23.36 -1.07
C TYR A 162 39.77 -24.14 -2.32
N GLY A 163 39.65 -23.58 -3.54
CA GLY A 163 40.11 -24.20 -4.79
C GLY A 163 41.61 -24.04 -5.07
N LEU A 164 42.21 -22.92 -4.65
CA LEU A 164 43.62 -22.58 -4.88
C LEU A 164 44.58 -23.16 -3.83
N VAL A 165 44.08 -23.53 -2.64
CA VAL A 165 44.90 -24.14 -1.58
C VAL A 165 44.76 -25.67 -1.62
N PRO A 166 45.65 -26.40 -2.32
CA PRO A 166 45.59 -27.86 -2.42
C PRO A 166 45.82 -28.59 -1.08
N GLU A 167 46.31 -27.89 -0.05
CA GLU A 167 46.63 -28.42 1.27
C GLU A 167 45.40 -28.70 2.17
N LEU A 168 44.23 -28.13 1.86
CA LEU A 168 42.98 -28.27 2.63
C LEU A 168 42.02 -29.32 2.04
N ARG A 169 42.48 -30.11 1.07
CA ARG A 169 41.74 -31.18 0.38
C ARG A 169 41.55 -32.44 1.23
N ASN A 170 41.51 -32.30 2.55
CA ASN A 170 41.03 -33.34 3.47
C ASN A 170 39.50 -33.33 3.49
N PHE A 171 38.87 -34.46 3.78
CA PHE A 171 37.41 -34.67 3.74
C PHE A 171 36.55 -33.55 4.36
N GLN A 172 37.12 -32.79 5.32
CA GLN A 172 36.50 -31.64 5.98
C GLN A 172 36.33 -30.39 5.08
N GLY A 173 37.18 -30.20 4.06
CA GLY A 173 37.06 -29.09 3.10
C GLY A 173 35.94 -29.28 2.07
N ILE A 174 35.58 -30.53 1.78
CA ILE A 174 34.55 -30.89 0.77
C ILE A 174 33.14 -30.48 1.24
N THR A 175 32.85 -30.66 2.53
CA THR A 175 31.56 -30.25 3.12
C THR A 175 31.39 -28.73 3.09
N VAL A 176 32.47 -27.98 3.37
CA VAL A 176 32.45 -26.51 3.32
C VAL A 176 32.24 -26.02 1.88
N MET A 177 32.89 -26.65 0.90
CA MET A 177 32.68 -26.32 -0.52
C MET A 177 31.23 -26.57 -0.98
N SER A 178 30.63 -27.69 -0.58
CA SER A 178 29.21 -27.98 -0.90
C SER A 178 28.27 -26.93 -0.30
N HIS A 179 28.51 -26.55 0.96
CA HIS A 179 27.69 -25.57 1.66
C HIS A 179 27.78 -24.17 1.03
N VAL A 180 28.99 -23.73 0.69
CA VAL A 180 29.25 -22.45 -0.01
C VAL A 180 28.62 -22.46 -1.41
N PHE A 181 28.67 -23.59 -2.12
CA PHE A 181 28.07 -23.73 -3.44
C PHE A 181 26.53 -23.68 -3.39
N THR A 182 25.90 -24.36 -2.43
CA THR A 182 24.44 -24.28 -2.24
C THR A 182 24.00 -22.85 -1.87
N LEU A 183 24.75 -22.17 -1.00
CA LEU A 183 24.48 -20.76 -0.68
C LEU A 183 24.63 -19.87 -1.93
N PHE A 184 25.67 -20.07 -2.73
CA PHE A 184 25.86 -19.31 -3.98
C PHE A 184 24.69 -19.49 -4.96
N ILE A 185 24.22 -20.73 -5.16
CA ILE A 185 23.04 -20.99 -6.00
C ILE A 185 21.78 -20.33 -5.41
N ALA A 186 21.55 -20.42 -4.10
CA ALA A 186 20.41 -19.79 -3.46
C ALA A 186 20.43 -18.25 -3.63
N TYR A 187 21.59 -17.61 -3.44
CA TYR A 187 21.76 -16.17 -3.66
C TYR A 187 21.58 -15.78 -5.13
N LEU A 188 22.05 -16.60 -6.09
CA LEU A 188 21.80 -16.37 -7.52
C LEU A 188 20.30 -16.45 -7.86
N PHE A 189 19.58 -17.46 -7.36
CA PHE A 189 18.13 -17.58 -7.59
C PHE A 189 17.37 -16.39 -7.02
N LEU A 190 17.69 -15.99 -5.79
CA LEU A 190 17.09 -14.82 -5.17
C LEU A 190 17.41 -13.53 -5.94
N ALA A 191 18.65 -13.37 -6.43
CA ALA A 191 19.01 -12.22 -7.26
C ALA A 191 18.20 -12.19 -8.56
N VAL A 192 18.06 -13.32 -9.26
CA VAL A 192 17.25 -13.42 -10.47
C VAL A 192 15.78 -13.08 -10.20
N LEU A 193 15.20 -13.56 -9.09
CA LEU A 193 13.83 -13.23 -8.71
C LEU A 193 13.67 -11.74 -8.42
N GLN A 194 14.60 -11.14 -7.68
CA GLN A 194 14.55 -9.71 -7.36
C GLN A 194 14.75 -8.83 -8.59
N LEU A 195 15.79 -9.07 -9.37
CA LEU A 195 16.03 -8.36 -10.63
C LEU A 195 14.87 -8.58 -11.61
N GLY A 196 14.31 -9.78 -11.68
CA GLY A 196 13.13 -10.08 -12.50
C GLY A 196 11.93 -9.20 -12.11
N THR A 197 11.63 -9.07 -10.82
CA THR A 197 10.53 -8.20 -10.34
C THR A 197 10.77 -6.73 -10.63
N ILE A 198 12.00 -6.23 -10.46
CA ILE A 198 12.37 -4.82 -10.69
C ILE A 198 12.35 -4.49 -12.19
N VAL A 199 12.90 -5.37 -13.02
CA VAL A 199 12.97 -5.16 -14.48
C VAL A 199 11.57 -5.26 -15.10
N LEU A 200 10.73 -6.22 -14.68
CA LEU A 200 9.33 -6.27 -15.13
C LEU A 200 8.57 -5.01 -14.72
N SER A 201 8.72 -4.55 -13.47
CA SER A 201 8.05 -3.34 -12.99
C SER A 201 8.47 -2.11 -13.80
N THR A 202 9.76 -1.97 -14.10
CA THR A 202 10.31 -0.85 -14.88
C THR A 202 9.84 -0.88 -16.34
N ILE A 203 9.86 -2.05 -17.00
CA ILE A 203 9.39 -2.20 -18.39
C ILE A 203 7.88 -1.94 -18.50
N VAL A 204 7.08 -2.43 -17.54
CA VAL A 204 5.63 -2.15 -17.49
C VAL A 204 5.35 -0.67 -17.23
N CYS A 205 6.13 -0.02 -16.36
CA CYS A 205 5.97 1.41 -16.08
C CYS A 205 6.33 2.30 -17.28
N ILE A 206 7.38 1.94 -18.04
CA ILE A 206 7.77 2.67 -19.26
C ILE A 206 6.76 2.44 -20.40
N SER A 207 6.17 1.25 -20.49
CA SER A 207 5.20 0.93 -21.56
C SER A 207 3.79 1.46 -21.31
N PHE A 208 3.36 1.62 -20.06
CA PHE A 208 2.06 2.22 -19.70
C PHE A 208 2.16 3.73 -19.36
N GLY A 209 3.35 4.33 -19.49
CA GLY A 209 3.62 5.74 -19.22
C GLY A 209 3.46 6.69 -20.42
N GLU A 210 3.10 6.20 -21.61
CA GLU A 210 2.78 7.08 -22.75
C GLU A 210 1.27 7.40 -22.78
N PRO A 211 0.88 8.68 -22.69
CA PRO A 211 -0.50 9.10 -22.69
C PRO A 211 -1.07 9.17 -24.12
N PHE A 212 -2.22 8.54 -24.33
CA PHE A 212 -3.24 8.99 -25.28
C PHE A 212 -4.54 9.26 -24.53
#